data_AF-A0A6H1U6F4-F1
#
_entry.id   AF-A0A6H1U6F4-F1
#
_cell.length_a   1.000
_cell.length_b   1.000
_cell.length_c   1.000
_cell.angle_alpha   90.00
_cell.angle_beta   90.00
_cell.angle_gamma   90.00
#
_symmetry.space_group_name_H-M   'P 1'
#
loop_
_entity.id
_entity.type
_entity.pdbx_description
1 polymer ?
#
loop_
_entity_poly.entity_id
_entity_poly.type
_entity_poly.pdbx_seq_one_letter_code
_entity_poly.pdbx_strand_id
1 'polypeptide(L)'
;MNHSCFFRIARSTAIALFAGTLTLGCSPRPELQTFYPAPMPSPSVPATPTRSPAELAALTRAPNWQQDNHVHALGVDPDNPEVLYIATHYGLVRRSEDGQWYWVGDDRSDYMGFAVDPGDRDRFYMSGHPPTGGNLGFRVTENRGKDWKTESMSGVDFHAIAVAPADPKTIYGWATSGEVGFFVSRDRGQTWTELRPIGLEEMPFNLIVDPARPDRVFATTRAGLYQSNNSGRNWALVPNTDTAPIVGLAVLEDGTESTLYGYRLLDSAPGLYRSNNGGQTWETFGEGIEGIVVHLVQAPGNSQILYAANQDNGIFQSRDRGATWTAIATP
;
A
#
# COMPACT_ATOMS: atom_id res chain seq x y z
N MET A 1 -9.54 21.89 17.96
CA MET A 1 -10.82 21.60 17.28
C MET A 1 -10.48 20.56 16.23
N ASN A 2 -10.73 19.29 16.54
CA ASN A 2 -10.30 18.15 15.74
C ASN A 2 -11.29 17.94 14.59
N HIS A 3 -10.86 18.20 13.37
CA HIS A 3 -11.55 17.72 12.17
C HIS A 3 -10.87 16.43 11.71
N SER A 4 -11.16 15.33 12.40
CA SER A 4 -10.90 13.99 11.85
C SER A 4 -11.96 13.71 10.79
N CYS A 5 -11.64 14.03 9.53
CA CYS A 5 -12.48 13.67 8.40
C CYS A 5 -12.08 12.27 7.91
N PHE A 6 -12.60 11.19 8.51
CA PHE A 6 -12.96 9.98 7.76
C PHE A 6 -14.07 9.21 8.48
N PHE A 7 -14.99 8.70 7.66
CA PHE A 7 -16.34 8.27 8.01
C PHE A 7 -16.36 6.86 8.60
N ARG A 8 -17.10 6.68 9.70
CA ARG A 8 -17.63 5.37 10.10
C ARG A 8 -18.56 4.87 8.98
N ILE A 9 -18.14 3.84 8.25
CA ILE A 9 -19.02 3.13 7.30
C ILE A 9 -19.97 2.28 8.15
N ALA A 10 -21.24 2.69 8.20
CA ALA A 10 -22.28 1.96 8.92
C ALA A 10 -22.62 0.65 8.16
N ARG A 11 -22.49 -0.49 8.85
CA ARG A 11 -22.99 -1.79 8.35
C ARG A 11 -24.51 -1.74 8.30
N SER A 12 -25.10 -2.02 7.13
CA SER A 12 -26.53 -2.33 7.02
C SER A 12 -26.69 -3.75 6.47
N THR A 13 -27.59 -4.50 7.08
CA THR A 13 -27.70 -5.97 6.96
C THR A 13 -28.96 -6.37 6.21
N ALA A 14 -28.85 -7.49 5.49
CA ALA A 14 -29.89 -8.45 5.07
C ALA A 14 -30.65 -8.19 3.75
N ILE A 15 -30.66 -9.18 2.86
CA ILE A 15 -31.78 -10.16 2.67
C ILE A 15 -31.37 -11.28 1.67
N ALA A 16 -31.84 -12.50 1.96
CA ALA A 16 -31.61 -13.77 1.26
C ALA A 16 -32.61 -14.03 0.10
N LEU A 17 -32.29 -14.96 -0.84
CA LEU A 17 -33.18 -16.08 -1.25
C LEU A 17 -32.57 -17.02 -2.33
N PHE A 18 -32.52 -18.31 -1.98
CA PHE A 18 -32.73 -19.59 -2.70
C PHE A 18 -32.36 -19.84 -4.19
N ALA A 19 -31.41 -20.78 -4.34
CA ALA A 19 -31.45 -22.11 -4.98
C ALA A 19 -31.91 -22.32 -6.45
N GLY A 20 -31.03 -23.01 -7.21
CA GLY A 20 -31.37 -23.74 -8.42
C GLY A 20 -30.18 -24.51 -9.00
N THR A 21 -29.99 -25.76 -8.57
CA THR A 21 -29.02 -26.71 -9.13
C THR A 21 -29.46 -27.20 -10.52
N LEU A 22 -28.60 -27.06 -11.53
CA LEU A 22 -28.69 -27.79 -12.79
C LEU A 22 -27.44 -28.67 -12.97
N THR A 23 -27.63 -29.98 -12.86
CA THR A 23 -26.66 -31.00 -13.27
C THR A 23 -26.91 -31.36 -14.73
N LEU A 24 -25.90 -31.19 -15.59
CA LEU A 24 -25.87 -31.78 -16.92
C LEU A 24 -24.55 -32.53 -17.14
N GLY A 25 -24.70 -33.78 -17.58
CA GLY A 25 -23.69 -34.83 -17.52
C GLY A 25 -22.51 -34.68 -18.48
N CYS A 26 -21.41 -35.29 -18.06
CA CYS A 26 -20.17 -35.42 -18.81
C CYS A 26 -20.30 -36.35 -20.01
N SER A 27 -19.54 -36.05 -21.06
CA SER A 27 -19.08 -37.02 -22.07
C SER A 27 -17.55 -36.91 -22.18
N PRO A 28 -16.79 -38.02 -22.12
CA PRO A 28 -15.34 -37.97 -22.11
C PRO A 28 -14.79 -37.72 -23.52
N ARG A 29 -13.89 -36.73 -23.64
CA ARG A 29 -13.01 -36.55 -24.82
C ARG A 29 -11.79 -37.48 -24.71
N PRO A 30 -11.21 -37.92 -25.84
CA PRO A 30 -10.05 -38.80 -25.82
C PRO A 30 -8.81 -38.08 -25.25
N GLU A 31 -8.11 -38.75 -24.34
CA GLU A 31 -6.85 -38.31 -23.74
C GLU A 31 -5.73 -38.24 -24.79
N LEU A 32 -5.19 -37.05 -25.01
CA LEU A 32 -3.87 -36.87 -25.60
C LEU A 32 -2.86 -36.87 -24.46
N GLN A 33 -2.02 -37.90 -24.38
CA GLN A 33 -0.89 -37.95 -23.44
C GLN A 33 0.14 -36.90 -23.84
N THR A 34 0.11 -35.75 -23.17
CA THR A 34 1.22 -34.79 -23.16
C THR A 34 2.20 -35.20 -22.06
N PHE A 35 3.42 -35.58 -22.47
CA PHE A 35 4.52 -35.76 -21.54
C PHE A 35 4.97 -34.39 -21.03
N TYR A 36 4.56 -34.01 -19.82
CA TYR A 36 5.17 -32.91 -19.08
C TYR A 36 6.45 -33.42 -18.39
N PRO A 37 7.61 -32.78 -18.59
CA PRO A 37 8.78 -33.07 -17.78
C PRO A 37 8.49 -32.71 -16.31
N ALA A 38 9.06 -33.48 -15.38
CA ALA A 38 8.92 -33.24 -13.94
C ALA A 38 9.31 -31.79 -13.59
N PRO A 39 8.61 -31.14 -12.63
CA PRO A 39 8.96 -29.80 -12.19
C PRO A 39 10.39 -29.82 -11.64
N MET A 40 11.24 -28.93 -12.16
CA MET A 40 12.56 -28.70 -11.59
C MET A 40 12.39 -28.23 -10.14
N PRO A 41 13.20 -28.73 -9.18
CA PRO A 41 13.15 -28.23 -7.82
C PRO A 41 13.39 -26.72 -7.84
N SER A 42 12.53 -25.97 -7.17
CA SER A 42 12.69 -24.53 -6.99
C SER A 42 14.08 -24.25 -6.39
N PRO A 43 14.82 -23.24 -6.88
CA PRO A 43 16.07 -22.86 -6.24
C PRO A 43 15.76 -22.51 -4.77
N SER A 44 16.46 -23.16 -3.84
CA SER A 44 16.39 -22.83 -2.43
C SER A 44 16.77 -21.36 -2.27
N VAL A 45 15.84 -20.54 -1.82
CA VAL A 45 16.13 -19.17 -1.40
C VAL A 45 17.18 -19.27 -0.28
N PRO A 46 18.38 -18.72 -0.44
CA PRO A 46 19.35 -18.69 0.65
C PRO A 46 18.71 -17.97 1.83
N ALA A 47 18.81 -18.54 3.03
CA ALA A 47 18.30 -17.91 4.24
C ALA A 47 18.88 -16.49 4.34
N THR A 48 18.00 -15.49 4.35
CA THR A 48 18.40 -14.10 4.58
C THR A 48 19.16 -14.05 5.89
N PRO A 49 20.38 -13.49 5.95
CA PRO A 49 21.11 -13.39 7.19
C PRO A 49 20.26 -12.58 8.16
N THR A 50 19.85 -13.21 9.27
CA THR A 50 19.18 -12.56 10.39
C THR A 50 20.12 -11.45 10.87
N ARG A 51 19.78 -10.18 10.61
CA ARG A 51 20.66 -9.06 11.01
C ARG A 51 20.70 -8.91 12.53
N SER A 52 21.76 -8.23 12.98
CA SER A 52 22.33 -8.41 14.32
C SER A 52 21.35 -8.05 15.45
N PRO A 53 21.29 -8.85 16.52
CA PRO A 53 20.55 -8.52 17.76
C PRO A 53 20.80 -7.10 18.29
N ALA A 54 21.94 -6.48 17.97
CA ALA A 54 22.30 -5.13 18.41
C ALA A 54 21.44 -4.01 17.80
N GLU A 55 21.01 -4.14 16.53
CA GLU A 55 20.15 -3.11 15.90
C GLU A 55 18.74 -3.11 16.51
N LEU A 56 18.22 -4.29 16.88
CA LEU A 56 16.92 -4.46 17.53
C LEU A 56 16.97 -4.14 19.02
N ALA A 57 18.08 -4.42 19.70
CA ALA A 57 18.25 -4.16 21.13
C ALA A 57 18.13 -2.67 21.52
N ALA A 58 18.38 -1.76 20.57
CA ALA A 58 18.22 -0.33 20.77
C ALA A 58 16.77 0.17 20.60
N LEU A 59 15.86 -0.67 20.09
CA LEU A 59 14.47 -0.29 19.86
C LEU A 59 13.57 -0.73 21.01
N THR A 60 12.53 0.07 21.26
CA THR A 60 11.52 -0.24 22.28
C THR A 60 10.52 -1.25 21.73
N ARG A 61 10.30 -2.36 22.43
CA ARG A 61 9.26 -3.35 22.09
C ARG A 61 7.87 -2.69 22.07
N ALA A 62 7.08 -3.02 21.06
CA ALA A 62 5.77 -2.44 20.83
C ALA A 62 4.69 -3.53 20.58
N PRO A 63 4.43 -4.44 21.53
CA PRO A 63 3.50 -5.55 21.30
C PRO A 63 2.03 -5.11 21.13
N ASN A 64 1.68 -3.93 21.63
CA ASN A 64 0.30 -3.40 21.65
C ASN A 64 0.18 -2.09 20.84
N TRP A 65 1.02 -1.91 19.82
CA TRP A 65 1.11 -0.65 19.07
C TRP A 65 -0.20 -0.26 18.38
N GLN A 66 -1.11 -1.21 18.16
CA GLN A 66 -2.43 -1.01 17.55
C GLN A 66 -3.44 -0.30 18.46
N GLN A 67 -3.24 -0.32 19.78
CA GLN A 67 -4.19 0.26 20.74
C GLN A 67 -4.22 1.78 20.62
N ASP A 68 -5.42 2.32 20.50
CA ASP A 68 -5.70 3.75 20.29
C ASP A 68 -4.95 4.36 19.10
N ASN A 69 -4.47 3.54 18.16
CA ASN A 69 -3.66 3.98 17.04
C ASN A 69 -4.46 3.88 15.72
N HIS A 70 -3.88 4.38 14.63
CA HIS A 70 -4.44 4.24 13.30
C HIS A 70 -3.31 4.09 12.28
N VAL A 71 -3.42 3.12 11.37
CA VAL A 71 -2.46 2.92 10.29
C VAL A 71 -2.72 3.92 9.17
N HIS A 72 -1.66 4.56 8.69
CA HIS A 72 -1.72 5.51 7.57
C HIS A 72 -0.93 5.07 6.34
N ALA A 73 0.04 4.16 6.50
CA ALA A 73 0.76 3.58 5.37
C ALA A 73 1.59 2.37 5.79
N LEU A 74 1.92 1.56 4.79
CA LEU A 74 2.84 0.44 4.89
C LEU A 74 4.07 0.71 4.02
N GLY A 75 5.24 0.28 4.50
CA GLY A 75 6.47 0.26 3.70
C GLY A 75 7.27 -1.00 4.01
N VAL A 76 7.89 -1.60 3.00
CA VAL A 76 8.70 -2.82 3.18
C VAL A 76 10.17 -2.46 2.97
N ASP A 77 11.06 -3.01 3.78
CA ASP A 77 12.49 -2.83 3.59
C ASP A 77 12.91 -3.36 2.19
N PRO A 78 13.55 -2.54 1.33
CA PRO A 78 13.85 -2.93 -0.04
C PRO A 78 14.86 -4.07 -0.14
N ASP A 79 15.64 -4.31 0.92
CA ASP A 79 16.62 -5.38 0.99
C ASP A 79 16.11 -6.61 1.77
N ASN A 80 14.99 -6.49 2.49
CA ASN A 80 14.46 -7.59 3.29
C ASN A 80 12.91 -7.61 3.29
N PRO A 81 12.28 -8.52 2.53
CA PRO A 81 10.83 -8.58 2.41
C PRO A 81 10.11 -8.98 3.71
N GLU A 82 10.83 -9.45 4.73
CA GLU A 82 10.26 -9.82 6.05
C GLU A 82 10.17 -8.63 7.02
N VAL A 83 10.81 -7.51 6.70
CA VAL A 83 10.80 -6.30 7.53
C VAL A 83 9.76 -5.32 6.98
N LEU A 84 8.73 -5.08 7.80
CA LEU A 84 7.63 -4.18 7.50
C LEU A 84 7.69 -2.97 8.42
N TYR A 85 7.45 -1.79 7.85
CA TYR A 85 7.26 -0.53 8.55
C TYR A 85 5.79 -0.09 8.43
N ILE A 86 5.26 0.45 9.51
CA ILE A 86 3.89 0.93 9.61
C ILE A 86 3.95 2.36 10.12
N ALA A 87 3.54 3.30 9.28
CA ALA A 87 3.31 4.67 9.66
C ALA A 87 1.96 4.76 10.38
N THR A 88 1.95 5.38 11.55
CA THR A 88 0.78 5.43 12.43
C THR A 88 0.53 6.82 13.00
N HIS A 89 -0.63 6.99 13.63
CA HIS A 89 -0.98 8.21 14.36
C HIS A 89 -0.02 8.55 15.52
N TYR A 90 0.74 7.56 16.01
CA TYR A 90 1.68 7.72 17.13
C TYR A 90 3.11 7.30 16.77
N GLY A 91 3.53 7.54 15.53
CA GLY A 91 4.89 7.31 15.08
C GLY A 91 5.06 6.07 14.21
N LEU A 92 6.31 5.64 14.06
CA LEU A 92 6.69 4.54 13.17
C LEU A 92 6.89 3.23 13.95
N VAL A 93 6.24 2.16 13.49
CA VAL A 93 6.41 0.81 14.03
C VAL A 93 7.13 -0.05 13.00
N ARG A 94 8.03 -0.91 13.44
CA ARG A 94 8.72 -1.91 12.63
C ARG A 94 8.38 -3.32 13.10
N ARG A 95 8.04 -4.19 12.16
CA ARG A 95 8.14 -5.65 12.31
C ARG A 95 9.54 -6.11 11.97
N SER A 96 10.10 -6.94 12.83
CA SER A 96 11.37 -7.62 12.59
C SER A 96 11.16 -8.99 11.94
N GLU A 97 12.26 -9.59 11.49
CA GLU A 97 12.29 -10.87 10.78
C GLU A 97 11.70 -12.02 11.61
N ASP A 98 11.86 -11.97 12.93
CA ASP A 98 11.29 -12.94 13.88
C ASP A 98 9.82 -12.66 14.25
N GLY A 99 9.23 -11.64 13.62
CA GLY A 99 7.84 -11.24 13.80
C GLY A 99 7.55 -10.39 15.02
N GLN A 100 8.57 -9.96 15.78
CA GLN A 100 8.37 -9.02 16.88
C GLN A 100 8.24 -7.58 16.38
N TRP A 101 7.43 -6.79 17.10
CA TRP A 101 7.13 -5.39 16.80
C TRP A 101 7.88 -4.43 17.71
N TYR A 102 8.37 -3.33 17.15
CA TYR A 102 9.16 -2.32 17.84
C TYR A 102 8.79 -0.90 17.38
N TRP A 103 8.79 0.04 18.31
CA TRP A 103 8.78 1.46 17.98
C TRP A 103 10.14 1.85 17.39
N VAL A 104 10.11 2.63 16.32
CA VAL A 104 11.30 3.17 15.67
C VAL A 104 11.49 4.61 16.09
N GLY A 105 12.68 4.92 16.64
CA GLY A 105 13.01 6.25 17.14
C GLY A 105 12.09 6.75 18.26
N ASP A 106 12.25 8.02 18.61
CA ASP A 106 11.48 8.68 19.68
C ASP A 106 10.40 9.63 19.14
N ASP A 107 10.36 9.85 17.82
CA ASP A 107 9.33 10.68 17.19
C ASP A 107 7.96 9.98 17.26
N ARG A 108 6.98 10.66 17.85
CA ARG A 108 5.58 10.20 18.02
C ARG A 108 4.60 11.13 17.34
N SER A 109 5.03 11.76 16.26
CA SER A 109 4.15 12.55 15.40
C SER A 109 3.07 11.66 14.76
N ASP A 110 2.05 12.31 14.23
CA ASP A 110 1.04 11.70 13.38
C ASP A 110 1.59 11.55 11.97
N TYR A 111 1.82 10.31 11.53
CA TYR A 111 2.50 10.03 10.27
C TYR A 111 1.46 9.86 9.15
N MET A 112 1.07 10.95 8.48
CA MET A 112 -0.02 10.93 7.49
C MET A 112 0.43 10.37 6.15
N GLY A 113 1.43 10.97 5.50
CA GLY A 113 1.99 10.49 4.24
C GLY A 113 3.36 9.88 4.46
N PHE A 114 3.55 8.61 4.09
CA PHE A 114 4.80 7.86 4.30
C PHE A 114 5.21 7.09 3.05
N ALA A 115 6.51 7.00 2.80
CA ALA A 115 7.05 6.05 1.83
C ALA A 115 8.48 5.64 2.19
N VAL A 116 8.82 4.37 1.92
CA VAL A 116 10.21 3.88 1.93
C VAL A 116 10.82 4.10 0.55
N ASP A 117 12.07 4.58 0.48
CA ASP A 117 12.79 4.69 -0.79
C ASP A 117 13.18 3.29 -1.30
N PRO A 118 12.69 2.85 -2.47
CA PRO A 118 12.97 1.51 -2.98
C PRO A 118 14.40 1.33 -3.47
N GLY A 119 15.17 2.42 -3.68
CA GLY A 119 16.58 2.37 -4.06
C GLY A 119 17.56 2.60 -2.91
N ASP A 120 17.07 2.84 -1.70
CA ASP A 120 17.90 3.16 -0.53
C ASP A 120 17.19 2.73 0.77
N ARG A 121 17.61 1.59 1.32
CA ARG A 121 17.00 0.99 2.51
C ARG A 121 17.02 1.89 3.75
N ASP A 122 17.92 2.88 3.79
CA ASP A 122 18.10 3.75 4.95
C ASP A 122 17.26 5.02 4.86
N ARG A 123 16.69 5.30 3.67
CA ARG A 123 15.97 6.53 3.38
C ARG A 123 14.47 6.33 3.30
N PHE A 124 13.72 7.01 4.16
CA PHE A 124 12.25 7.10 4.10
C PHE A 124 11.80 8.56 4.02
N TYR A 125 10.54 8.76 3.65
CA TYR A 125 9.90 10.06 3.53
C TYR A 125 8.63 10.11 4.38
N MET A 126 8.35 11.27 4.97
CA MET A 126 7.22 11.46 5.88
C MET A 126 6.67 12.88 5.86
N SER A 127 5.35 13.03 5.95
CA SER A 127 4.66 14.27 6.27
C SER A 127 3.49 14.02 7.22
N GLY A 128 3.13 15.02 8.04
CA GLY A 128 2.04 14.91 9.00
C GLY A 128 2.17 15.94 10.12
N HIS A 129 1.78 15.58 11.34
CA HIS A 129 1.58 16.55 12.43
C HIS A 129 2.41 16.24 13.67
N PRO A 130 3.11 17.23 14.27
CA PRO A 130 3.72 17.02 15.57
C PRO A 130 2.63 16.92 16.65
N PRO A 131 2.90 16.29 17.81
CA PRO A 131 1.93 16.20 18.91
C PRO A 131 1.42 17.55 19.44
N THR A 132 2.17 18.63 19.19
CA THR A 132 1.82 20.00 19.58
C THR A 132 0.87 20.69 18.61
N GLY A 133 0.51 20.05 17.49
CA GLY A 133 -0.30 20.62 16.42
C GLY A 133 0.51 21.42 15.39
N GLY A 134 -0.08 21.60 14.21
CA GLY A 134 0.58 22.16 13.02
C GLY A 134 1.01 21.07 12.03
N ASN A 135 1.77 21.45 11.02
CA ASN A 135 2.23 20.56 9.95
C ASN A 135 3.76 20.51 9.93
N LEU A 136 4.31 19.32 9.76
CA LEU A 136 5.75 19.06 9.80
C LEU A 136 6.50 19.48 8.53
N GLY A 137 5.81 19.57 7.40
CA GLY A 137 6.42 19.66 6.08
C GLY A 137 6.81 18.30 5.50
N PHE A 138 7.61 18.31 4.44
CA PHE A 138 8.19 17.10 3.87
C PHE A 138 9.49 16.76 4.61
N ARG A 139 9.50 15.62 5.31
CA ARG A 139 10.63 15.13 6.11
C ARG A 139 11.29 13.92 5.46
N VAL A 140 12.58 13.79 5.70
CA VAL A 140 13.40 12.66 5.28
C VAL A 140 14.18 12.11 6.48
N THR A 141 14.41 10.81 6.46
CA THR A 141 15.33 10.08 7.34
C THR A 141 16.40 9.43 6.48
N GLU A 142 17.59 9.20 7.02
CA GLU A 142 18.70 8.47 6.37
C GLU A 142 19.18 7.32 7.27
N ASN A 143 18.36 6.90 8.24
CA ASN A 143 18.68 5.84 9.18
C ASN A 143 17.46 5.00 9.57
N ARG A 144 16.58 4.77 8.60
CA ARG A 144 15.37 3.93 8.75
C ARG A 144 14.36 4.49 9.75
N GLY A 145 14.22 5.81 9.82
CA GLY A 145 13.18 6.48 10.61
C GLY A 145 13.53 6.67 12.08
N LYS A 146 14.79 6.46 12.49
CA LYS A 146 15.21 6.70 13.88
C LYS A 146 15.19 8.19 14.21
N ASP A 147 15.63 9.03 13.27
CA ASP A 147 15.48 10.47 13.31
C ASP A 147 15.03 11.03 11.96
N TRP A 148 14.53 12.27 12.00
CA TRP A 148 13.88 12.91 10.86
C TRP A 148 14.25 14.39 10.79
N LYS A 149 14.58 14.87 9.60
CA LYS A 149 14.76 16.30 9.30
C LYS A 149 13.71 16.77 8.30
N THR A 150 13.25 18.02 8.43
CA THR A 150 12.48 18.67 7.37
C THR A 150 13.42 18.97 6.20
N GLU A 151 13.13 18.41 5.03
CA GLU A 151 13.95 18.56 3.83
C GLU A 151 13.47 19.76 3.00
N SER A 152 12.15 19.88 2.82
CA SER A 152 11.54 20.93 2.01
C SER A 152 10.06 21.12 2.37
N MET A 153 9.38 22.03 1.67
CA MET A 153 7.94 22.32 1.84
C MET A 153 7.52 22.43 3.32
N SER A 154 8.22 23.27 4.09
CA SER A 154 7.95 23.44 5.52
C SER A 154 6.48 23.80 5.76
N GLY A 155 5.79 23.03 6.61
CA GLY A 155 4.37 23.24 6.91
C GLY A 155 3.38 22.63 5.92
N VAL A 156 3.84 21.93 4.87
CA VAL A 156 2.97 21.08 4.05
C VAL A 156 2.53 19.84 4.83
N ASP A 157 1.36 19.35 4.48
CA ASP A 157 0.76 18.12 5.00
C ASP A 157 0.37 17.21 3.84
N PHE A 158 1.32 16.37 3.45
CA PHE A 158 1.05 15.32 2.46
C PHE A 158 0.32 14.17 3.13
N HIS A 159 -0.94 13.95 2.75
CA HIS A 159 -1.70 12.75 3.16
C HIS A 159 -1.39 11.53 2.30
N ALA A 160 -0.84 11.71 1.10
CA ALA A 160 -0.36 10.62 0.26
C ALA A 160 0.99 10.99 -0.33
N ILE A 161 1.95 10.08 -0.20
CA ILE A 161 3.29 10.17 -0.80
C ILE A 161 3.54 8.85 -1.51
N ALA A 162 3.98 8.92 -2.77
CA ALA A 162 4.33 7.73 -3.55
C ALA A 162 5.68 7.94 -4.25
N VAL A 163 6.61 7.03 -4.03
CA VAL A 163 7.94 7.02 -4.66
C VAL A 163 7.91 6.07 -5.84
N ALA A 164 8.44 6.49 -6.99
CA ALA A 164 8.50 5.64 -8.18
C ALA A 164 9.57 4.54 -8.03
N PRO A 165 9.23 3.24 -8.09
CA PRO A 165 10.22 2.18 -7.86
C PRO A 165 11.37 2.15 -8.88
N ALA A 166 11.06 2.32 -10.18
CA ALA A 166 12.08 2.34 -11.23
C ALA A 166 12.88 3.66 -11.32
N ASP A 167 12.44 4.73 -10.66
CA ASP A 167 13.19 5.99 -10.54
C ASP A 167 12.91 6.64 -9.17
N PRO A 168 13.63 6.24 -8.11
CA PRO A 168 13.32 6.69 -6.75
C PRO A 168 13.58 8.19 -6.51
N LYS A 169 14.13 8.92 -7.50
CA LYS A 169 14.20 10.39 -7.44
C LYS A 169 12.84 11.04 -7.69
N THR A 170 11.93 10.32 -8.35
CA THR A 170 10.59 10.78 -8.65
C THR A 170 9.65 10.44 -7.49
N ILE A 171 9.06 11.48 -6.89
CA ILE A 171 8.10 11.37 -5.79
C ILE A 171 6.87 12.18 -6.14
N TYR A 172 5.69 11.60 -5.92
CA TYR A 172 4.40 12.27 -6.04
C TYR A 172 3.81 12.50 -4.65
N GLY A 173 3.21 13.66 -4.44
CA GLY A 173 2.58 14.03 -3.18
C GLY A 173 1.22 14.66 -3.40
N TRP A 174 0.23 14.27 -2.58
CA TRP A 174 -1.06 14.95 -2.47
C TRP A 174 -1.16 15.65 -1.11
N ALA A 175 -1.15 16.98 -1.14
CA ALA A 175 -1.18 17.81 0.06
C ALA A 175 -2.58 18.35 0.34
N THR A 176 -3.02 18.21 1.59
CA THR A 176 -4.37 18.56 2.05
C THR A 176 -4.41 19.86 2.86
N SER A 177 -3.28 20.25 3.45
CA SER A 177 -3.15 21.49 4.22
C SER A 177 -1.73 22.08 4.17
N GLY A 178 -1.59 23.36 4.53
CA GLY A 178 -0.38 24.14 4.26
C GLY A 178 -0.37 24.62 2.80
N GLU A 179 0.59 24.17 2.01
CA GLU A 179 0.45 24.18 0.55
C GLU A 179 -0.50 23.05 0.15
N VAL A 180 -1.52 23.34 -0.66
CA VAL A 180 -2.58 22.37 -1.04
C VAL A 180 -2.48 22.08 -2.52
N GLY A 181 -2.48 20.81 -2.90
CA GLY A 181 -2.42 20.43 -4.31
C GLY A 181 -1.71 19.11 -4.57
N PHE A 182 -1.46 18.86 -5.85
CA PHE A 182 -0.70 17.70 -6.31
C PHE A 182 0.69 18.15 -6.76
N PHE A 183 1.72 17.51 -6.21
CA PHE A 183 3.11 17.91 -6.43
C PHE A 183 3.92 16.73 -6.94
N VAL A 184 4.93 17.03 -7.75
CA VAL A 184 5.96 16.07 -8.15
C VAL A 184 7.35 16.62 -7.84
N SER A 185 8.20 15.78 -7.26
CA SER A 185 9.63 16.00 -7.14
C SER A 185 10.39 15.07 -8.09
N ARG A 186 11.55 15.51 -8.57
CA ARG A 186 12.48 14.74 -9.42
C ARG A 186 13.89 14.64 -8.83
N ASP A 187 14.04 15.01 -7.56
CA ASP A 187 15.30 15.10 -6.84
C ASP A 187 15.17 14.59 -5.39
N ARG A 188 14.34 13.57 -5.16
CA ARG A 188 14.09 12.97 -3.85
C ARG A 188 13.48 13.94 -2.83
N GLY A 189 12.61 14.82 -3.32
CA GLY A 189 11.84 15.75 -2.50
C GLY A 189 12.61 16.99 -2.05
N GLN A 190 13.78 17.29 -2.64
CA GLN A 190 14.50 18.55 -2.37
C GLN A 190 13.75 19.74 -2.97
N THR A 191 13.24 19.59 -4.20
CA THR A 191 12.39 20.56 -4.86
C THR A 191 11.12 19.91 -5.40
N TRP A 192 10.06 20.70 -5.48
CA TRP A 192 8.73 20.26 -5.88
C TRP A 192 8.15 21.18 -6.94
N THR A 193 7.44 20.59 -7.89
CA THR A 193 6.63 21.29 -8.88
C THR A 193 5.17 20.98 -8.62
N GLU A 194 4.38 22.02 -8.34
CA GLU A 194 2.92 21.91 -8.31
C GLU A 194 2.39 21.58 -9.72
N LEU A 195 1.50 20.61 -9.80
CA LEU A 195 0.83 20.19 -11.01
C LEU A 195 -0.67 20.43 -10.87
N ARG A 196 -1.30 20.81 -11.99
CA ARG A 196 -2.75 20.78 -12.12
C ARG A 196 -3.18 19.40 -12.62
N PRO A 197 -3.87 18.57 -11.82
CA PRO A 197 -4.25 17.21 -12.21
C PRO A 197 -5.55 17.23 -13.04
N ILE A 198 -5.44 17.50 -14.34
CA ILE A 198 -6.61 17.62 -15.23
C ILE A 198 -7.33 16.27 -15.30
N GLY A 199 -8.64 16.26 -15.05
CA GLY A 199 -9.48 15.06 -15.10
C GLY A 199 -9.50 14.22 -13.82
N LEU A 200 -8.76 14.61 -12.78
CA LEU A 200 -8.90 14.02 -11.44
C LEU A 200 -9.97 14.82 -10.69
N GLU A 201 -11.17 14.24 -10.58
CA GLU A 201 -12.36 14.94 -10.05
C GLU A 201 -12.62 14.65 -8.56
N GLU A 202 -11.84 13.76 -7.95
CA GLU A 202 -11.97 13.32 -6.57
C GLU A 202 -10.65 13.48 -5.82
N MET A 203 -10.74 13.70 -4.50
CA MET A 203 -9.57 13.67 -3.64
C MET A 203 -9.06 12.22 -3.51
N PRO A 204 -7.78 11.93 -3.80
CA PRO A 204 -7.20 10.61 -3.59
C PRO A 204 -7.21 10.20 -2.12
N PHE A 205 -7.55 8.94 -1.86
CA PHE A 205 -7.24 8.28 -0.58
C PHE A 205 -5.75 7.93 -0.51
N ASN A 206 -5.20 7.40 -1.61
CA ASN A 206 -3.79 7.00 -1.74
C ASN A 206 -3.29 7.28 -3.17
N LEU A 207 -1.97 7.37 -3.31
CA LEU A 207 -1.26 7.41 -4.58
C LEU A 207 -0.36 6.18 -4.70
N ILE A 208 -0.32 5.58 -5.89
CA ILE A 208 0.52 4.41 -6.17
C ILE A 208 1.19 4.60 -7.53
N VAL A 209 2.51 4.40 -7.61
CA VAL A 209 3.25 4.46 -8.88
C VAL A 209 3.44 3.05 -9.42
N ASP A 210 3.27 2.87 -10.73
CA ASP A 210 3.58 1.60 -11.39
C ASP A 210 5.08 1.27 -11.22
N PRO A 211 5.43 0.08 -10.70
CA PRO A 211 6.82 -0.28 -10.42
C PRO A 211 7.72 -0.26 -11.66
N ALA A 212 7.18 -0.50 -12.86
CA ALA A 212 7.94 -0.51 -14.11
C ALA A 212 7.90 0.84 -14.86
N ARG A 213 6.97 1.74 -14.51
CA ARG A 213 6.68 2.97 -15.27
C ARG A 213 6.52 4.17 -14.32
N PRO A 214 7.59 4.92 -14.04
CA PRO A 214 7.56 6.07 -13.13
C PRO A 214 6.54 7.16 -13.49
N ASP A 215 6.15 7.26 -14.75
CA ASP A 215 5.16 8.23 -15.25
C ASP A 215 3.72 7.75 -15.17
N ARG A 216 3.50 6.46 -14.86
CA ARG A 216 2.18 5.87 -14.65
C ARG A 216 1.84 5.86 -13.16
N VAL A 217 0.86 6.68 -12.80
CA VAL A 217 0.44 6.89 -11.41
C VAL A 217 -1.04 6.60 -11.28
N PHE A 218 -1.42 5.99 -10.17
CA PHE A 218 -2.79 5.69 -9.81
C PHE A 218 -3.21 6.46 -8.58
N ALA A 219 -4.50 6.80 -8.53
CA ALA A 219 -5.16 7.39 -7.37
C ALA A 219 -6.40 6.57 -7.04
N THR A 220 -6.44 6.04 -5.82
CA THR A 220 -7.62 5.35 -5.30
C THR A 220 -8.58 6.40 -4.77
N THR A 221 -9.86 6.38 -5.17
CA THR A 221 -10.82 7.44 -4.82
C THR A 221 -12.19 6.87 -4.47
N ARG A 222 -13.09 7.77 -4.03
CA ARG A 222 -14.50 7.45 -3.80
C ARG A 222 -15.23 7.04 -5.08
N ALA A 223 -14.84 7.60 -6.22
CA ALA A 223 -15.45 7.33 -7.51
C ALA A 223 -14.82 6.15 -8.25
N GLY A 224 -13.79 5.50 -7.70
CA GLY A 224 -13.11 4.37 -8.33
C GLY A 224 -11.60 4.56 -8.42
N LEU A 225 -10.97 4.01 -9.45
CA LEU A 225 -9.53 4.12 -9.67
C LEU A 225 -9.26 5.13 -10.78
N TYR A 226 -8.53 6.19 -10.49
CA TYR A 226 -7.99 7.08 -11.51
C TYR A 226 -6.57 6.66 -11.89
N GLN A 227 -6.23 6.88 -13.16
CA GLN A 227 -4.89 6.62 -13.70
C GLN A 227 -4.40 7.83 -14.50
N SER A 228 -3.11 8.12 -14.37
CA SER A 228 -2.34 8.98 -15.26
C SER A 228 -1.21 8.19 -15.92
N ASN A 229 -0.90 8.51 -17.18
CA ASN A 229 0.25 7.98 -17.92
C ASN A 229 1.25 9.08 -18.33
N ASN A 230 1.22 10.22 -17.64
CA ASN A 230 2.07 11.37 -17.95
C ASN A 230 2.48 12.14 -16.69
N SER A 231 2.90 11.39 -15.67
CA SER A 231 3.35 11.93 -14.38
C SER A 231 2.28 12.77 -13.66
N GLY A 232 1.03 12.32 -13.70
CA GLY A 232 -0.08 12.93 -12.96
C GLY A 232 -0.57 14.28 -13.51
N ARG A 233 -0.26 14.61 -14.77
CA ARG A 233 -0.76 15.83 -15.42
C ARG A 233 -2.19 15.68 -15.91
N ASN A 234 -2.48 14.56 -16.58
CA ASN A 234 -3.82 14.21 -17.03
C ASN A 234 -4.21 12.86 -16.44
N TRP A 235 -5.45 12.79 -15.97
CA TRP A 235 -6.03 11.64 -15.33
C TRP A 235 -7.30 11.24 -16.05
N ALA A 236 -7.59 9.94 -16.00
CA ALA A 236 -8.86 9.39 -16.42
C ALA A 236 -9.31 8.35 -15.40
N LEU A 237 -10.62 8.25 -15.19
CA LEU A 237 -11.20 7.15 -14.44
C LEU A 237 -10.99 5.86 -15.23
N VAL A 238 -10.46 4.83 -14.57
CA VAL A 238 -10.26 3.52 -15.17
C VAL A 238 -11.65 2.91 -15.45
N PRO A 239 -11.93 2.47 -16.69
CA PRO A 239 -13.24 1.93 -17.05
C PRO A 239 -13.72 0.84 -16.10
N ASN A 240 -15.03 0.81 -15.83
CA ASN A 240 -15.69 -0.17 -14.96
C ASN A 240 -15.32 -0.12 -13.46
N THR A 241 -14.55 0.89 -13.04
CA THR A 241 -14.26 1.13 -11.62
C THR A 241 -15.19 2.15 -10.96
N ASP A 242 -16.00 2.85 -11.75
CA ASP A 242 -16.99 3.88 -11.37
C ASP A 242 -18.18 3.37 -10.55
N THR A 243 -18.24 2.05 -10.36
CA THR A 243 -19.30 1.36 -9.64
C THR A 243 -19.11 1.32 -8.12
N ALA A 244 -17.89 1.58 -7.61
CA ALA A 244 -17.60 1.59 -6.18
C ALA A 244 -16.25 2.25 -5.86
N PRO A 245 -16.08 2.77 -4.63
CA PRO A 245 -14.77 3.18 -4.15
C PRO A 245 -13.74 2.06 -4.24
N ILE A 246 -12.51 2.43 -4.55
CA ILE A 246 -11.32 1.59 -4.35
C ILE A 246 -10.52 2.26 -3.25
N VAL A 247 -10.21 1.53 -2.17
CA VAL A 247 -9.64 2.12 -0.95
C VAL A 247 -8.18 1.74 -0.72
N GLY A 248 -7.84 0.45 -0.87
CA GLY A 248 -6.46 -0.03 -0.91
C GLY A 248 -6.10 -0.50 -2.31
N LEU A 249 -4.84 -0.30 -2.72
CA LEU A 249 -4.31 -0.76 -4.01
C LEU A 249 -2.85 -1.17 -3.87
N ALA A 250 -2.47 -2.31 -4.47
CA ALA A 250 -1.09 -2.64 -4.82
C ALA A 250 -0.97 -2.84 -6.33
N VAL A 251 0.12 -2.36 -6.91
CA VAL A 251 0.47 -2.55 -8.32
C VAL A 251 1.73 -3.38 -8.39
N LEU A 252 1.66 -4.48 -9.13
CA LEU A 252 2.72 -5.44 -9.28
C LEU A 252 3.22 -5.41 -10.72
N GLU A 253 4.53 -5.59 -10.88
CA GLU A 253 5.15 -5.79 -12.19
C GLU A 253 4.84 -7.21 -12.68
N ASP A 254 4.24 -7.32 -13.88
CA ASP A 254 3.86 -8.61 -14.46
C ASP A 254 4.03 -8.60 -16.00
N GLY A 255 5.27 -8.49 -16.44
CA GLY A 255 5.62 -8.41 -17.86
C GLY A 255 5.23 -7.06 -18.47
N THR A 256 4.45 -7.06 -19.54
CA THR A 256 4.05 -5.82 -20.25
C THR A 256 2.86 -5.11 -19.61
N GLU A 257 2.05 -5.85 -18.86
CA GLU A 257 0.91 -5.33 -18.12
C GLU A 257 1.21 -5.30 -16.63
N SER A 258 0.40 -4.56 -15.88
CA SER A 258 0.49 -4.58 -14.42
C SER A 258 -0.64 -5.42 -13.86
N THR A 259 -0.29 -6.25 -12.87
CA THR A 259 -1.28 -6.91 -12.02
C THR A 259 -1.64 -5.97 -10.88
N LEU A 260 -2.92 -5.69 -10.67
CA LEU A 260 -3.42 -4.82 -9.62
C LEU A 260 -4.22 -5.65 -8.61
N TYR A 261 -3.98 -5.42 -7.33
CA TYR A 261 -4.86 -5.85 -6.25
C TYR A 261 -5.52 -4.64 -5.64
N GLY A 262 -6.84 -4.63 -5.54
CA GLY A 262 -7.61 -3.49 -5.07
C GLY A 262 -8.77 -3.92 -4.20
N TYR A 263 -8.95 -3.27 -3.05
CA TYR A 263 -10.12 -3.51 -2.22
C TYR A 263 -11.27 -2.61 -2.69
N ARG A 264 -12.34 -3.23 -3.19
CA ARG A 264 -13.50 -2.56 -3.77
C ARG A 264 -14.66 -2.58 -2.79
N LEU A 265 -15.26 -1.41 -2.53
CA LEU A 265 -16.44 -1.27 -1.67
C LEU A 265 -17.74 -1.39 -2.48
N LEU A 266 -17.88 -2.49 -3.23
CA LEU A 266 -19.12 -2.80 -3.95
C LEU A 266 -20.24 -3.12 -2.97
N ASP A 267 -21.45 -2.61 -3.22
CA ASP A 267 -22.60 -2.83 -2.33
C ASP A 267 -22.96 -4.31 -2.14
N SER A 268 -22.86 -5.11 -3.20
CA SER A 268 -23.27 -6.52 -3.20
C SER A 268 -22.15 -7.49 -2.80
N ALA A 269 -20.89 -7.10 -3.01
CA ALA A 269 -19.73 -7.97 -2.84
C ALA A 269 -18.46 -7.16 -2.54
N PRO A 270 -18.40 -6.46 -1.40
CA PRO A 270 -17.19 -5.74 -1.02
C PRO A 270 -16.08 -6.76 -0.74
N GLY A 271 -14.85 -6.45 -1.14
CA GLY A 271 -13.74 -7.38 -0.93
C GLY A 271 -12.48 -7.01 -1.70
N LEU A 272 -11.50 -7.91 -1.65
CA LEU A 272 -10.28 -7.82 -2.45
C LEU A 272 -10.55 -8.36 -3.87
N TYR A 273 -10.09 -7.61 -4.86
CA TYR A 273 -10.20 -7.95 -6.27
C TYR A 273 -8.84 -7.90 -6.93
N ARG A 274 -8.66 -8.70 -7.98
CA ARG A 274 -7.48 -8.72 -8.84
C ARG A 274 -7.83 -8.27 -10.25
N SER A 275 -6.93 -7.52 -10.88
CA SER A 275 -6.90 -7.28 -12.31
C SER A 275 -5.54 -7.66 -12.88
N ASN A 276 -5.52 -8.44 -13.96
CA ASN A 276 -4.29 -8.83 -14.66
C ASN A 276 -4.06 -8.03 -15.96
N ASN A 277 -4.83 -6.95 -16.17
CA ASN A 277 -4.81 -6.14 -17.38
C ASN A 277 -4.85 -4.64 -17.06
N GLY A 278 -4.10 -4.23 -16.04
CA GLY A 278 -3.94 -2.82 -15.72
C GLY A 278 -5.20 -2.13 -15.18
N GLY A 279 -6.16 -2.88 -14.64
CA GLY A 279 -7.39 -2.37 -14.04
C GLY A 279 -8.64 -2.40 -14.92
N GLN A 280 -8.57 -2.92 -16.14
CA GLN A 280 -9.71 -2.92 -17.07
C GLN A 280 -10.82 -3.89 -16.66
N THR A 281 -10.44 -5.07 -16.16
CA THR A 281 -11.36 -6.07 -15.62
C THR A 281 -10.88 -6.56 -14.27
N TRP A 282 -11.83 -6.81 -13.36
CA TRP A 282 -11.57 -7.22 -11.99
C TRP A 282 -12.35 -8.47 -11.64
N GLU A 283 -11.71 -9.38 -10.92
CA GLU A 283 -12.32 -10.59 -10.37
C GLU A 283 -12.10 -10.63 -8.85
N THR A 284 -13.04 -11.21 -8.10
CA THR A 284 -12.86 -11.46 -6.68
C THR A 284 -11.62 -12.32 -6.46
N PHE A 285 -10.73 -11.92 -5.57
CA PHE A 285 -9.46 -12.61 -5.37
C PHE A 285 -8.91 -12.39 -3.98
N GLY A 286 -8.31 -13.44 -3.41
CA GLY A 286 -7.71 -13.39 -2.08
C GLY A 286 -8.70 -13.77 -0.98
N GLU A 287 -8.28 -14.67 -0.11
CA GLU A 287 -9.06 -15.13 1.04
C GLU A 287 -8.24 -14.98 2.34
N GLY A 288 -8.92 -14.95 3.50
CA GLY A 288 -8.27 -14.89 4.81
C GLY A 288 -7.97 -13.49 5.35
N ILE A 289 -8.48 -12.43 4.69
CA ILE A 289 -8.48 -11.07 5.24
C ILE A 289 -9.86 -10.74 5.79
N GLU A 290 -9.90 -10.25 7.01
CA GLU A 290 -11.10 -9.69 7.62
C GLU A 290 -11.08 -8.16 7.51
N GLY A 291 -12.26 -7.56 7.31
CA GLY A 291 -12.41 -6.11 7.23
C GLY A 291 -12.07 -5.50 5.87
N ILE A 292 -12.14 -4.18 5.83
CA ILE A 292 -11.83 -3.31 4.70
C ILE A 292 -10.33 -3.07 4.64
N VAL A 293 -9.69 -3.56 3.58
CA VAL A 293 -8.27 -3.32 3.35
C VAL A 293 -8.03 -1.90 2.87
N VAL A 294 -7.29 -1.11 3.64
CA VAL A 294 -7.03 0.31 3.38
C VAL A 294 -5.63 0.56 2.81
N HIS A 295 -4.67 -0.33 3.11
CA HIS A 295 -3.32 -0.28 2.53
C HIS A 295 -2.88 -1.67 2.06
N LEU A 296 -2.23 -1.72 0.90
CA LEU A 296 -1.64 -2.92 0.31
C LEU A 296 -0.26 -2.57 -0.23
N VAL A 297 0.73 -3.43 -0.02
CA VAL A 297 2.07 -3.24 -0.56
C VAL A 297 2.69 -4.59 -0.95
N GLN A 298 3.35 -4.64 -2.10
CA GLN A 298 4.17 -5.77 -2.50
C GLN A 298 5.57 -5.60 -1.90
N ALA A 299 6.16 -6.68 -1.39
CA ALA A 299 7.55 -6.65 -1.00
C ALA A 299 8.46 -6.45 -2.23
N PRO A 300 9.43 -5.51 -2.17
CA PRO A 300 10.42 -5.32 -3.22
C PRO A 300 11.20 -6.61 -3.49
N GLY A 301 11.47 -6.90 -4.76
CA GLY A 301 12.23 -8.09 -5.18
C GLY A 301 11.56 -9.44 -4.94
N ASN A 302 10.42 -9.50 -4.24
CA ASN A 302 9.68 -10.74 -4.01
C ASN A 302 8.17 -10.54 -4.19
N SER A 303 7.70 -10.83 -5.39
CA SER A 303 6.28 -10.71 -5.74
C SER A 303 5.36 -11.73 -5.06
N GLN A 304 5.91 -12.76 -4.40
CA GLN A 304 5.12 -13.70 -3.60
C GLN A 304 4.66 -13.08 -2.28
N ILE A 305 5.42 -12.13 -1.73
CA ILE A 305 5.15 -11.54 -0.43
C ILE A 305 4.41 -10.21 -0.60
N LEU A 306 3.22 -10.15 0.00
CA LEU A 306 2.43 -8.93 0.09
C LEU A 306 1.99 -8.71 1.53
N TYR A 307 1.79 -7.44 1.88
CA TYR A 307 1.22 -7.02 3.14
C TYR A 307 -0.03 -6.20 2.92
N ALA A 308 -0.99 -6.35 3.82
CA ALA A 308 -2.21 -5.58 3.85
C ALA A 308 -2.48 -5.08 5.27
N ALA A 309 -3.04 -3.88 5.38
CA ALA A 309 -3.62 -3.35 6.61
C ALA A 309 -5.11 -3.10 6.41
N ASN A 310 -5.92 -3.51 7.38
CA ASN A 310 -7.35 -3.21 7.39
C ASN A 310 -7.66 -1.96 8.22
N GLN A 311 -8.90 -1.49 8.16
CA GLN A 311 -9.39 -0.31 8.88
C GLN A 311 -9.37 -0.45 10.41
N ASP A 312 -9.17 -1.66 10.92
CA ASP A 312 -9.10 -1.96 12.34
C ASP A 312 -7.63 -2.11 12.81
N ASN A 313 -6.62 -1.72 12.02
CA ASN A 313 -5.18 -1.91 12.29
C ASN A 313 -4.70 -3.37 12.30
N GLY A 314 -5.51 -4.30 11.79
CA GLY A 314 -5.07 -5.68 11.53
C GLY A 314 -4.08 -5.73 10.36
N ILE A 315 -2.99 -6.46 10.54
CA ILE A 315 -1.94 -6.63 9.53
C ILE A 315 -1.94 -8.08 9.04
N PHE A 316 -1.96 -8.24 7.72
CA PHE A 316 -2.03 -9.53 7.04
C PHE A 316 -0.83 -9.69 6.12
N GLN A 317 -0.34 -10.92 5.98
CA GLN A 317 0.72 -11.30 5.05
C GLN A 317 0.20 -12.37 4.10
N SER A 318 0.49 -12.21 2.82
CA SER A 318 0.41 -13.28 1.82
C SER A 318 1.80 -13.73 1.41
N ARG A 319 1.95 -15.02 1.11
CA ARG A 319 3.18 -15.63 0.58
C ARG A 319 2.97 -16.35 -0.76
N ASP A 320 1.83 -16.10 -1.39
CA ASP A 320 1.36 -16.79 -2.60
C ASP A 320 0.76 -15.79 -3.61
N ARG A 321 1.36 -14.59 -3.70
CA ARG A 321 0.90 -13.50 -4.57
C ARG A 321 -0.52 -13.04 -4.27
N GLY A 322 -0.92 -12.98 -3.01
CA GLY A 322 -2.21 -12.46 -2.57
C GLY A 322 -3.38 -13.44 -2.67
N ALA A 323 -3.13 -14.73 -2.96
CA ALA A 323 -4.20 -15.73 -3.05
C ALA A 323 -4.74 -16.10 -1.66
N THR A 324 -3.86 -16.28 -0.69
CA THR A 324 -4.23 -16.48 0.72
C THR A 324 -3.48 -15.51 1.62
N TRP A 325 -4.15 -15.12 2.69
CA TRP A 325 -3.64 -14.16 3.66
C TRP A 325 -3.73 -14.72 5.07
N THR A 326 -2.73 -14.43 5.87
CA THR A 326 -2.67 -14.78 7.29
C THR A 326 -2.49 -13.51 8.12
N ALA A 327 -3.31 -13.35 9.15
CA ALA A 327 -3.12 -12.27 10.12
C ALA A 327 -1.79 -12.47 10.87
N ILE A 328 -0.94 -11.45 10.84
CA ILE A 328 0.35 -11.40 11.55
C ILE A 328 0.37 -10.37 12.69
N ALA A 329 -0.68 -9.55 12.77
CA ALA A 329 -1.00 -8.73 13.93
C ALA A 329 -2.50 -8.40 13.92
N THR A 330 -3.17 -8.51 15.06
CA THR A 330 -4.56 -8.08 15.27
C THR A 330 -4.61 -7.20 16.53
N PRO A 331 -5.52 -6.22 16.63
CA PRO A 331 -5.68 -5.39 17.82
C PRO A 331 -5.95 -6.15 19.11
#